data_AF-A0A7J3W5P1-F1
#
_entry.id   AF-A0A7J3W5P1-F1
#
_cell.length_a   1.000
_cell.length_b   1.000
_cell.length_c   1.000
_cell.angle_alpha   90.00
_cell.angle_beta   90.00
_cell.angle_gamma   90.00
#
_symmetry.space_group_name_H-M   'P 1'
#
loop_
_entity.id
_entity.type
_entity.pdbx_description
1 polymer ?
#
loop_
_entity_poly.entity_id
_entity_poly.type
_entity_poly.pdbx_seq_one_letter_code
_entity_poly.pdbx_strand_id
1 'polypeptide(L)'
;MLARRVFKKAVEGWRKISDQKIKEEKGSEIGETSIPLKISPIVSPVSIPVSFPLEVKIEKEAEPKEKEKIEIEGIPIPKQLKIIPSPPTLPQPEEFSLSYPLIPRDPKPGEKVFAYAKIYWDKRRQSYFYELVEPKLDERMREIVKKIKELIEQRLDVDLSKLNVVRAKEYLKLHIEDLIKYFKFRLSEEEVETVRYYIERDFLGLGKIEALLKDPNIEDISCDGVNIPIFVFHRDPRLASIPTNVVFEDADELDSFIIRLAQLAGKSISIAQPLVNGTLP
;
A
#
# COMPACT_ATOMS: atom_id res chain seq x y z
N MET A 1 6.82 -20.50 37.88
CA MET A 1 6.33 -21.91 37.86
C MET A 1 4.83 -22.06 37.61
N LEU A 2 4.00 -21.06 37.93
CA LEU A 2 2.54 -21.14 37.78
C LEU A 2 2.07 -21.18 36.30
N ALA A 3 2.66 -20.35 35.42
CA ALA A 3 2.31 -20.28 34.00
C ALA A 3 2.53 -21.61 33.24
N ARG A 4 3.62 -22.33 33.54
CA ARG A 4 3.90 -23.65 32.92
C ARG A 4 2.88 -24.73 33.32
N ARG A 5 2.26 -24.62 34.51
CA ARG A 5 1.30 -25.59 35.02
C ARG A 5 -0.10 -25.38 34.44
N VAL A 6 -0.47 -24.12 34.20
CA VAL A 6 -1.71 -23.75 33.48
C VAL A 6 -1.61 -24.18 32.01
N PHE A 7 -0.44 -23.98 31.39
CA PHE A 7 -0.18 -24.38 30.01
C PHE A 7 -0.32 -25.90 29.79
N LYS A 8 0.18 -26.73 30.71
CA LYS A 8 0.10 -28.20 30.57
C LYS A 8 -1.34 -28.74 30.66
N LYS A 9 -2.19 -28.13 31.50
CA LYS A 9 -3.62 -28.49 31.60
C LYS A 9 -4.42 -28.06 30.38
N ALA A 10 -4.08 -26.93 29.76
CA ALA A 10 -4.71 -26.49 28.52
C ALA A 10 -4.42 -27.46 27.36
N VAL A 11 -3.18 -27.93 27.24
CA VAL A 11 -2.77 -28.88 26.18
C VAL A 11 -3.52 -30.22 26.25
N GLU A 12 -3.84 -30.71 27.46
CA GLU A 12 -4.61 -31.95 27.64
C GLU A 12 -6.10 -31.77 27.27
N GLY A 13 -6.67 -30.58 27.47
CA GLY A 13 -8.03 -30.25 27.05
C GLY A 13 -8.18 -30.20 25.52
N TRP A 14 -7.16 -29.67 24.83
CA TRP A 14 -7.14 -29.56 23.36
C TRP A 14 -7.18 -30.91 22.64
N ARG A 15 -6.54 -31.94 23.21
CA ARG A 15 -6.51 -33.29 22.62
C ARG A 15 -7.86 -34.00 22.60
N LYS A 16 -8.80 -33.61 23.49
CA LYS A 16 -10.15 -34.20 23.52
C LYS A 16 -11.11 -33.56 22.53
N ILE A 17 -10.90 -32.29 22.19
CA ILE A 17 -11.77 -31.52 21.28
C ILE A 17 -11.46 -31.87 19.82
N SER A 18 -10.19 -32.10 19.48
CA SER A 18 -9.79 -32.55 18.13
C SER A 18 -10.42 -33.90 17.76
N ASP A 19 -10.47 -34.83 18.72
CA ASP A 19 -11.00 -36.18 18.48
C ASP A 19 -12.53 -36.21 18.34
N GLN A 20 -13.24 -35.21 18.87
CA GLN A 20 -14.69 -35.05 18.68
C GLN A 20 -15.03 -34.44 17.31
N LYS A 21 -14.25 -33.45 16.85
CA LYS A 21 -14.51 -32.75 15.57
C LYS A 21 -14.28 -33.66 14.35
N ILE A 22 -13.32 -34.58 14.45
CA ILE A 22 -13.03 -35.59 13.39
C ILE A 22 -14.19 -36.61 13.24
N LYS A 23 -15.07 -36.76 14.24
CA LYS A 23 -16.26 -37.61 14.14
C LYS A 23 -17.47 -36.92 13.52
N GLU A 24 -17.57 -35.59 13.61
CA GLU A 24 -18.72 -34.84 13.05
C GLU A 24 -18.60 -34.60 11.54
N GLU A 25 -17.39 -34.48 10.99
CA GLU A 25 -17.18 -34.23 9.55
C GLU A 25 -17.45 -35.44 8.64
N LYS A 26 -17.70 -36.64 9.19
CA LYS A 26 -18.01 -37.85 8.40
C LYS A 26 -19.50 -38.09 8.15
N GLY A 27 -20.38 -37.14 8.44
CA GLY A 27 -21.83 -37.34 8.38
C GLY A 27 -22.63 -36.18 7.81
N SER A 28 -22.40 -35.77 6.55
CA SER A 28 -23.44 -35.07 5.77
C SER A 28 -23.20 -35.17 4.26
N GLU A 29 -24.06 -35.96 3.59
CA GLU A 29 -24.20 -36.03 2.13
C GLU A 29 -25.45 -35.27 1.66
N ILE A 30 -25.25 -34.50 0.57
CA ILE A 30 -26.13 -34.14 -0.57
C ILE A 30 -27.46 -33.40 -0.32
N GLY A 31 -27.61 -32.28 -1.04
CA GLY A 31 -28.90 -31.67 -1.40
C GLY A 31 -28.74 -30.59 -2.47
N GLU A 32 -28.80 -30.98 -3.75
CA GLU A 32 -28.89 -30.06 -4.89
C GLU A 32 -30.28 -29.38 -4.92
N THR A 33 -30.31 -28.04 -4.94
CA THR A 33 -31.51 -27.29 -5.32
C THR A 33 -31.14 -26.19 -6.29
N SER A 34 -31.56 -26.38 -7.54
CA SER A 34 -31.47 -25.43 -8.65
C SER A 34 -32.59 -24.39 -8.58
N ILE A 35 -32.23 -23.11 -8.70
CA ILE A 35 -33.17 -21.98 -8.78
C ILE A 35 -33.09 -21.42 -10.22
N PRO A 36 -34.22 -21.18 -10.92
CA PRO A 36 -34.19 -20.74 -12.30
C PRO A 36 -33.91 -19.23 -12.41
N LEU A 37 -32.88 -18.85 -13.17
CA LEU A 37 -32.61 -17.48 -13.60
C LEU A 37 -33.56 -17.08 -14.73
N LYS A 38 -34.42 -16.08 -14.48
CA LYS A 38 -35.14 -15.35 -15.54
C LYS A 38 -34.27 -14.20 -16.04
N ILE A 39 -33.73 -14.35 -17.23
CA ILE A 39 -33.02 -13.29 -17.96
C ILE A 39 -34.05 -12.60 -18.87
N SER A 40 -34.19 -11.28 -18.72
CA SER A 40 -34.95 -10.45 -19.67
C SER A 40 -33.95 -9.61 -20.47
N PRO A 41 -33.99 -9.59 -21.82
CA PRO A 41 -33.11 -8.73 -22.60
C PRO A 41 -33.84 -7.43 -22.94
N ILE A 42 -33.38 -6.28 -22.47
CA ILE A 42 -33.75 -4.99 -23.07
C ILE A 42 -32.53 -4.07 -23.02
N VAL A 43 -31.85 -3.92 -24.15
CA VAL A 43 -30.96 -2.79 -24.42
C VAL A 43 -31.56 -2.05 -25.61
N SER A 44 -32.03 -0.83 -25.39
CA SER A 44 -32.31 0.13 -26.44
C SER A 44 -31.49 1.40 -26.14
N PRO A 45 -30.69 1.90 -27.09
CA PRO A 45 -29.93 3.12 -26.87
C PRO A 45 -30.87 4.32 -26.83
N VAL A 46 -30.91 5.02 -25.69
CA VAL A 46 -31.61 6.30 -25.53
C VAL A 46 -30.68 7.41 -26.00
N SER A 47 -31.07 8.12 -27.07
CA SER A 47 -30.41 9.36 -27.49
C SER A 47 -30.92 10.52 -26.63
N ILE A 48 -30.05 11.04 -25.75
CA ILE A 48 -30.34 12.24 -24.96
C ILE A 48 -29.95 13.46 -25.79
N PRO A 49 -30.87 14.37 -26.14
CA PRO A 49 -30.51 15.65 -26.75
C PRO A 49 -29.91 16.57 -25.68
N VAL A 50 -28.65 16.97 -25.87
CA VAL A 50 -28.01 18.00 -25.05
C VAL A 50 -28.44 19.38 -25.57
N SER A 51 -29.33 20.05 -24.84
CA SER A 51 -29.66 21.46 -25.08
C SER A 51 -28.77 22.36 -24.22
N PHE A 52 -27.89 23.13 -24.84
CA PHE A 52 -27.18 24.24 -24.19
C PHE A 52 -28.02 25.53 -24.33
N PRO A 53 -28.37 26.24 -23.25
CA PRO A 53 -28.87 27.59 -23.35
C PRO A 53 -27.71 28.59 -23.24
N LEU A 54 -27.35 29.24 -24.34
CA LEU A 54 -26.60 30.49 -24.31
C LEU A 54 -27.35 31.53 -25.14
N GLU A 55 -28.15 32.35 -24.48
CA GLU A 55 -28.73 33.55 -25.06
C GLU A 55 -27.65 34.63 -25.18
N VAL A 56 -27.13 34.77 -26.40
CA VAL A 56 -26.35 35.95 -26.79
C VAL A 56 -27.32 36.93 -27.45
N LYS A 57 -27.56 38.06 -26.77
CA LYS A 57 -28.32 39.20 -27.31
C LYS A 57 -27.63 39.71 -28.57
N ILE A 58 -28.35 39.65 -29.69
CA ILE A 58 -27.95 40.26 -30.96
C ILE A 58 -28.32 41.74 -30.88
N GLU A 59 -27.33 42.61 -30.71
CA GLU A 59 -27.50 44.05 -30.94
C GLU A 59 -27.35 44.37 -32.44
N LYS A 60 -28.15 45.34 -32.86
CA LYS A 60 -28.49 45.70 -34.25
C LYS A 60 -27.31 46.01 -35.16
N GLU A 61 -27.45 45.60 -36.42
CA GLU A 61 -26.64 46.01 -37.56
C GLU A 61 -26.51 47.54 -37.67
N ALA A 62 -25.27 48.03 -37.73
CA ALA A 62 -24.93 49.39 -38.12
C ALA A 62 -24.43 49.39 -39.57
N GLU A 63 -24.83 50.41 -40.32
CA GLU A 63 -24.60 50.62 -41.76
C GLU A 63 -23.11 50.58 -42.17
N PRO A 64 -22.80 50.20 -43.42
CA PRO A 64 -21.42 50.03 -43.88
C PRO A 64 -20.76 51.39 -44.12
N LYS A 65 -19.80 51.76 -43.27
CA LYS A 65 -18.89 52.87 -43.55
C LYS A 65 -17.69 52.40 -44.39
N GLU A 66 -17.41 53.21 -45.39
CA GLU A 66 -16.38 53.10 -46.41
C GLU A 66 -14.99 52.80 -45.82
N LYS A 67 -14.26 51.86 -46.41
CA LYS A 67 -12.91 51.46 -45.94
C LYS A 67 -11.89 52.53 -46.33
N GLU A 68 -11.61 53.46 -45.43
CA GLU A 68 -10.35 54.23 -45.50
C GLU A 68 -9.17 53.31 -45.21
N LYS A 69 -8.20 53.26 -46.14
CA LYS A 69 -6.92 52.58 -45.93
C LYS A 69 -6.11 53.38 -44.93
N ILE A 70 -6.07 52.93 -43.68
CA ILE A 70 -5.10 53.41 -42.70
C ILE A 70 -3.78 52.68 -43.00
N GLU A 71 -2.79 53.42 -43.50
CA GLU A 71 -1.42 52.94 -43.63
C GLU A 71 -0.82 52.88 -42.22
N ILE A 72 -0.67 51.68 -41.68
CA ILE A 72 -0.14 51.49 -40.33
C ILE A 72 1.39 51.54 -40.46
N GLU A 73 2.01 52.64 -40.04
CA GLU A 73 3.46 52.67 -39.83
C GLU A 73 3.83 51.61 -38.79
N GLY A 74 4.55 50.57 -39.24
CA GLY A 74 4.97 49.47 -38.39
C GLY A 74 5.87 49.98 -37.26
N ILE A 75 5.55 49.58 -36.03
CA ILE A 75 6.43 49.79 -34.87
C ILE A 75 7.75 49.06 -35.18
N PRO A 76 8.91 49.74 -35.10
CA PRO A 76 10.18 49.09 -35.36
C PRO A 76 10.43 48.02 -34.28
N ILE A 77 10.50 46.76 -34.70
CA ILE A 77 10.87 45.65 -33.81
C ILE A 77 12.31 45.90 -33.35
N PRO A 78 12.59 46.05 -32.04
CA PRO A 78 13.96 46.23 -31.57
C PRO A 78 14.80 45.00 -31.95
N LYS A 79 15.85 45.21 -32.75
CA LYS A 79 16.79 44.16 -33.23
C LYS A 79 17.77 43.69 -32.14
N GLN A 80 17.31 43.54 -30.91
CA GLN A 80 18.10 42.93 -29.85
C GLN A 80 17.19 42.07 -28.98
N LEU A 81 17.08 40.80 -29.36
CA LEU A 81 16.80 39.74 -28.41
C LEU A 81 17.92 39.80 -27.37
N LYS A 82 17.62 40.32 -26.17
CA LYS A 82 18.47 40.02 -25.02
C LYS A 82 18.56 38.50 -24.98
N ILE A 83 19.78 37.98 -25.04
CA ILE A 83 20.04 36.56 -24.83
C ILE A 83 19.52 36.29 -23.43
N ILE A 84 18.30 35.77 -23.34
CA ILE A 84 17.83 35.13 -22.13
C ILE A 84 18.85 34.02 -21.91
N PRO A 85 19.55 33.96 -20.75
CA PRO A 85 20.41 32.83 -20.49
C PRO A 85 19.58 31.58 -20.76
N SER A 86 20.14 30.66 -21.55
CA SER A 86 19.50 29.36 -21.81
C SER A 86 18.97 28.85 -20.47
N PRO A 87 17.69 28.41 -20.39
CA PRO A 87 17.16 27.82 -19.18
C PRO A 87 18.19 26.84 -18.62
N PRO A 88 18.46 26.82 -17.31
CA PRO A 88 19.39 25.86 -16.75
C PRO A 88 19.01 24.49 -17.30
N THR A 89 19.96 23.80 -17.92
CA THR A 89 19.74 22.48 -18.50
C THR A 89 19.14 21.63 -17.40
N LEU A 90 17.85 21.27 -17.53
CA LEU A 90 17.24 20.34 -16.61
C LEU A 90 18.09 19.06 -16.69
N PRO A 91 18.49 18.48 -15.55
CA PRO A 91 19.21 17.21 -15.58
C PRO A 91 18.41 16.23 -16.44
N GLN A 92 19.09 15.57 -17.36
CA GLN A 92 18.49 14.53 -18.18
C GLN A 92 17.86 13.50 -17.22
N PRO A 93 16.56 13.18 -17.35
CA PRO A 93 15.87 12.24 -16.44
C PRO A 93 16.66 10.94 -16.21
N GLU A 94 17.44 10.53 -17.20
CA GLU A 94 18.20 9.29 -17.27
C GLU A 94 19.35 9.17 -16.26
N GLU A 95 19.80 10.24 -15.61
CA GLU A 95 20.90 10.22 -14.62
C GLU A 95 20.44 10.35 -13.16
N PHE A 96 19.15 10.60 -12.93
CA PHE A 96 18.64 10.78 -11.58
C PHE A 96 18.55 9.45 -10.82
N SER A 97 19.26 9.36 -9.70
CA SER A 97 19.17 8.26 -8.74
C SER A 97 19.24 8.82 -7.32
N LEU A 98 18.27 8.46 -6.49
CA LEU A 98 18.18 8.85 -5.10
C LEU A 98 18.04 7.59 -4.23
N SER A 99 18.82 7.49 -3.17
CA SER A 99 18.73 6.37 -2.22
C SER A 99 18.90 6.84 -0.79
N TYR A 100 18.00 6.43 0.11
CA TYR A 100 18.04 6.79 1.53
C TYR A 100 17.39 5.72 2.42
N PRO A 101 17.80 5.62 3.70
CA PRO A 101 17.22 4.67 4.65
C PRO A 101 15.81 5.10 5.11
N LEU A 102 14.96 4.12 5.38
CA LEU A 102 13.60 4.30 5.89
C LEU A 102 13.45 3.72 7.31
N ILE A 103 14.02 2.54 7.54
CA ILE A 103 13.90 1.82 8.82
C ILE A 103 15.27 1.30 9.26
N PRO A 104 15.87 1.86 10.33
CA PRO A 104 15.51 3.13 10.97
C PRO A 104 15.80 4.33 10.04
N ARG A 105 15.09 5.43 10.23
CA ARG A 105 15.23 6.66 9.41
C ARG A 105 16.61 7.29 9.55
N ASP A 106 17.11 7.39 10.78
CA ASP A 106 18.41 7.96 11.10
C ASP A 106 19.26 6.89 11.79
N PRO A 107 19.84 5.94 11.04
CA PRO A 107 20.62 4.84 11.60
C PRO A 107 21.87 5.38 12.30
N LYS A 108 22.15 4.87 13.50
CA LYS A 108 23.44 5.12 14.16
C LYS A 108 24.58 4.43 13.39
N PRO A 109 25.83 4.89 13.54
CA PRO A 109 26.98 4.20 12.95
C PRO A 109 27.00 2.71 13.36
N GLY A 110 26.94 1.82 12.37
CA GLY A 110 26.92 0.37 12.58
C GLY A 110 25.53 -0.23 12.89
N GLU A 111 24.48 0.58 12.93
CA GLU A 111 23.10 0.08 13.05
C GLU A 111 22.62 -0.45 11.69
N LYS A 112 21.96 -1.60 11.73
CA LYS A 112 21.45 -2.26 10.53
C LYS A 112 20.20 -1.54 10.01
N VAL A 113 20.23 -1.20 8.72
CA VAL A 113 19.07 -0.67 8.01
C VAL A 113 18.29 -1.83 7.41
N PHE A 114 17.02 -1.93 7.78
CA PHE A 114 16.12 -2.95 7.28
C PHE A 114 15.41 -2.53 5.99
N ALA A 115 15.04 -1.25 5.85
CA ALA A 115 14.35 -0.77 4.66
C ALA A 115 15.01 0.48 4.09
N TYR A 116 15.12 0.55 2.77
CA TYR A 116 15.62 1.69 2.02
C TYR A 116 14.71 2.03 0.83
N ALA A 117 14.61 3.32 0.55
CA ALA A 117 14.03 3.84 -0.68
C ALA A 117 15.13 3.97 -1.72
N LYS A 118 14.88 3.50 -2.95
CA LYS A 118 15.73 3.75 -4.10
C LYS A 118 14.87 4.20 -5.27
N ILE A 119 15.02 5.46 -5.66
CA ILE A 119 14.27 6.07 -6.75
C ILE A 119 15.22 6.28 -7.92
N TYR A 120 14.87 5.76 -9.09
CA TYR A 120 15.68 5.90 -10.30
C TYR A 120 14.82 5.94 -11.55
N TRP A 121 15.39 6.44 -12.64
CA TRP A 121 14.76 6.38 -13.96
C TRP A 121 14.85 4.97 -14.55
N ASP A 122 13.71 4.31 -14.73
CA ASP A 122 13.64 3.01 -15.38
C ASP A 122 13.54 3.20 -16.90
N LYS A 123 14.64 2.91 -17.60
CA LYS A 123 14.74 3.01 -19.06
C LYS A 123 13.69 2.15 -19.80
N ARG A 124 13.21 1.06 -19.20
CA ARG A 124 12.20 0.20 -19.84
C ARG A 124 10.82 0.82 -19.76
N ARG A 125 10.50 1.48 -18.64
CA ARG A 125 9.21 2.12 -18.39
C ARG A 125 9.15 3.57 -18.89
N GLN A 126 10.30 4.17 -19.16
CA GLN A 126 10.43 5.60 -19.47
C GLN A 126 9.77 6.46 -18.39
N SER A 127 9.94 6.05 -17.13
CA SER A 127 9.38 6.71 -15.95
C SER A 127 10.31 6.50 -14.76
N TYR A 128 10.16 7.34 -13.74
CA TYR A 128 10.74 7.04 -12.43
C TYR A 128 10.12 5.77 -11.85
N PHE A 129 10.90 5.06 -11.03
CA PHE A 129 10.47 3.88 -10.31
C PHE A 129 10.94 3.97 -8.86
N TYR A 130 10.03 3.71 -7.93
CA TYR A 130 10.33 3.68 -6.50
C TYR A 130 10.55 2.23 -6.09
N GLU A 131 11.80 1.85 -5.85
CA GLU A 131 12.15 0.54 -5.35
C GLU A 131 12.27 0.61 -3.83
N LEU A 132 11.25 0.11 -3.13
CA LEU A 132 11.33 -0.22 -1.72
C LEU A 132 12.13 -1.51 -1.58
N VAL A 133 13.25 -1.44 -0.88
CA VAL A 133 14.04 -2.63 -0.64
C VAL A 133 14.08 -2.95 0.84
N GLU A 134 13.64 -4.17 1.14
CA GLU A 134 13.61 -4.79 2.45
C GLU A 134 14.60 -5.97 2.48
N PRO A 135 14.87 -6.60 3.65
CA PRO A 135 15.77 -7.73 3.71
C PRO A 135 15.21 -8.89 2.89
N LYS A 136 16.02 -9.43 1.98
CA LYS A 136 15.58 -10.50 1.08
C LYS A 136 15.22 -11.75 1.88
N LEU A 137 14.06 -12.31 1.56
CA LEU A 137 13.64 -13.62 2.06
C LEU A 137 13.84 -14.66 0.96
N ASP A 138 14.76 -15.60 1.19
CA ASP A 138 14.80 -16.84 0.43
C ASP A 138 13.56 -17.70 0.75
N GLU A 139 13.35 -18.78 0.00
CA GLU A 139 12.17 -19.63 0.16
C GLU A 139 12.04 -20.17 1.60
N ARG A 140 13.17 -20.62 2.16
CA ARG A 140 13.25 -21.14 3.53
C ARG A 140 12.85 -20.08 4.56
N MET A 141 13.40 -18.88 4.46
CA MET A 141 13.12 -17.77 5.38
C MET A 141 11.68 -17.30 5.24
N ARG A 142 11.13 -17.29 4.02
CA ARG A 142 9.72 -16.97 3.77
C ARG A 142 8.77 -17.94 4.48
N GLU A 143 9.03 -19.25 4.37
CA GLU A 143 8.27 -20.28 5.06
C GLU A 143 8.37 -20.13 6.59
N ILE A 144 9.56 -19.84 7.12
CA ILE A 144 9.77 -19.66 8.55
C ILE A 144 9.02 -18.42 9.06
N VAL A 145 9.12 -17.28 8.37
CA VAL A 145 8.40 -16.05 8.72
C VAL A 145 6.90 -16.29 8.70
N LYS A 146 6.38 -16.91 7.63
CA LYS A 146 4.95 -17.25 7.50
C LYS A 146 4.48 -18.12 8.66
N LYS A 147 5.22 -19.20 8.96
CA LYS A 147 4.88 -20.11 10.05
C LYS A 147 4.92 -19.44 11.43
N ILE A 148 5.94 -18.60 11.69
CA ILE A 148 6.02 -17.86 12.95
C ILE A 148 4.85 -16.87 13.06
N LYS A 149 4.51 -16.16 11.98
CA LYS A 149 3.37 -15.24 11.92
C LYS A 149 2.06 -15.93 12.25
N GLU A 150 1.74 -17.05 11.58
CA GLU A 150 0.53 -17.85 11.83
C GLU A 150 0.44 -18.32 13.29
N LEU A 151 1.57 -18.77 13.86
CA LEU A 151 1.63 -19.25 15.24
C LEU A 151 1.47 -18.13 16.27
N ILE A 152 1.95 -16.92 15.95
CA ILE A 152 1.76 -15.74 16.78
C ILE A 152 0.30 -15.28 16.72
N GLU A 153 -0.31 -15.23 15.52
CA GLU A 153 -1.75 -14.93 15.34
C GLU A 153 -2.65 -15.89 16.12
N GLN A 154 -2.36 -17.19 16.09
CA GLN A 154 -3.13 -18.20 16.83
C GLN A 154 -2.99 -18.10 18.36
N ARG A 155 -1.90 -17.53 18.86
CA ARG A 155 -1.58 -17.48 20.30
C ARG A 155 -1.83 -16.12 20.93
N LEU A 156 -1.91 -15.06 20.13
CA LEU A 156 -2.16 -13.69 20.59
C LEU A 156 -3.59 -13.56 21.09
N ASP A 157 -3.78 -13.83 22.37
CA ASP A 157 -4.99 -13.46 23.13
C ASP A 157 -4.88 -12.04 23.72
N VAL A 158 -3.75 -11.37 23.47
CA VAL A 158 -3.46 -10.03 23.97
C VAL A 158 -3.68 -9.03 22.86
N ASP A 159 -4.57 -8.08 23.10
CA ASP A 159 -4.76 -6.91 22.27
C ASP A 159 -3.52 -6.00 22.34
N LEU A 160 -2.62 -6.17 21.38
CA LEU A 160 -1.36 -5.42 21.29
C LEU A 160 -1.58 -3.92 21.19
N SER A 161 -2.74 -3.48 20.71
CA SER A 161 -3.13 -2.07 20.56
C SER A 161 -3.24 -1.35 21.90
N LYS A 162 -3.45 -2.09 23.00
CA LYS A 162 -3.53 -1.55 24.36
C LYS A 162 -2.18 -1.45 25.06
N LEU A 163 -1.14 -2.06 24.50
CA LEU A 163 0.21 -1.99 25.04
C LEU A 163 0.92 -0.77 24.48
N ASN A 164 1.86 -0.22 25.25
CA ASN A 164 2.79 0.75 24.68
C ASN A 164 3.72 0.04 23.66
N VAL A 165 4.21 0.81 22.67
CA VAL A 165 5.04 0.28 21.58
C VAL A 165 6.26 -0.49 22.11
N VAL A 166 6.87 -0.01 23.20
CA VAL A 166 8.05 -0.66 23.81
C VAL A 166 7.71 -2.05 24.36
N ARG A 167 6.63 -2.20 25.15
CA ARG A 167 6.25 -3.52 25.68
C ARG A 167 5.72 -4.43 24.59
N ALA A 168 5.04 -3.90 23.58
CA ALA A 168 4.57 -4.69 22.46
C ALA A 168 5.75 -5.30 21.67
N LYS A 169 6.81 -4.52 21.43
CA LYS A 169 8.06 -5.03 20.83
C LYS A 169 8.75 -6.07 21.70
N GLU A 170 8.86 -5.83 22.99
CA GLU A 170 9.48 -6.79 23.93
C GLU A 170 8.67 -8.09 24.03
N TYR A 171 7.34 -8.00 24.00
CA TYR A 171 6.46 -9.15 23.95
C TYR A 171 6.70 -9.97 22.69
N LEU A 172 6.64 -9.36 21.50
CA LEU A 172 6.91 -10.04 20.23
C LEU A 172 8.32 -10.66 20.21
N LYS A 173 9.33 -9.93 20.71
CA LYS A 173 10.70 -10.44 20.86
C LYS A 173 10.74 -11.79 21.57
N LEU A 174 10.16 -11.87 22.76
CA LEU A 174 10.20 -13.08 23.59
C LEU A 174 9.46 -14.23 22.90
N HIS A 175 8.31 -13.95 22.30
CA HIS A 175 7.51 -14.96 21.61
C HIS A 175 8.20 -15.51 20.36
N ILE A 176 8.86 -14.66 19.57
CA ILE A 176 9.65 -15.08 18.41
C ILE A 176 10.79 -16.00 18.86
N GLU A 177 11.56 -15.60 19.88
CA GLU A 177 12.69 -16.41 20.38
C GLU A 177 12.24 -17.76 20.95
N ASP A 178 11.10 -17.81 21.65
CA ASP A 178 10.52 -19.05 22.16
C ASP A 178 10.06 -19.99 21.03
N LEU A 179 9.44 -19.44 19.97
CA LEU A 179 9.02 -20.20 18.81
C LEU A 179 10.22 -20.77 18.04
N ILE A 180 11.25 -19.96 17.81
CA ILE A 180 12.49 -20.38 17.14
C ILE A 180 13.12 -21.56 17.90
N LYS A 181 13.20 -21.47 19.24
CA LYS A 181 13.73 -22.56 20.09
C LYS A 181 12.84 -23.80 20.09
N TYR A 182 11.52 -23.64 20.19
CA TYR A 182 10.57 -24.74 20.25
C TYR A 182 10.56 -25.57 18.96
N PHE A 183 10.54 -24.90 17.80
CA PHE A 183 10.57 -25.55 16.48
C PHE A 183 11.98 -25.90 16.01
N LYS A 184 13.01 -25.52 16.78
CA LYS A 184 14.43 -25.76 16.49
C LYS A 184 14.85 -25.22 15.12
N PHE A 185 14.34 -24.06 14.74
CA PHE A 185 14.79 -23.38 13.52
C PHE A 185 16.27 -23.02 13.68
N ARG A 186 17.08 -23.42 12.70
CA ARG A 186 18.50 -23.04 12.63
C ARG A 186 18.59 -21.72 11.90
N LEU A 187 18.66 -20.63 12.66
CA LEU A 187 18.76 -19.27 12.16
C LEU A 187 20.06 -18.64 12.64
N SER A 188 20.73 -17.89 11.77
CA SER A 188 21.82 -16.99 12.20
C SER A 188 21.23 -15.78 12.95
N GLU A 189 22.07 -15.03 13.67
CA GLU A 189 21.62 -13.80 14.34
C GLU A 189 20.99 -12.80 13.36
N GLU A 190 21.57 -12.66 12.16
CA GLU A 190 21.04 -11.78 11.10
C GLU A 190 19.65 -12.23 10.59
N GLU A 191 19.44 -13.54 10.54
CA GLU A 191 18.15 -14.13 10.14
C GLU A 191 17.10 -13.94 11.23
N VAL A 192 17.47 -14.04 12.50
CA VAL A 192 16.58 -13.75 13.63
C VAL A 192 16.14 -12.29 13.62
N GLU A 193 17.05 -11.36 13.35
CA GLU A 193 16.71 -9.93 13.17
C GLU A 193 15.78 -9.71 11.98
N THR A 194 15.99 -10.44 10.89
CA THR A 194 15.14 -10.37 9.70
C THR A 194 13.72 -10.86 10.02
N VAL A 195 13.58 -12.00 10.70
CA VAL A 195 12.27 -12.50 11.18
C VAL A 195 11.62 -11.45 12.08
N ARG A 196 12.37 -10.92 13.05
CA ARG A 196 11.87 -9.88 13.96
C ARG A 196 11.35 -8.67 13.20
N TYR A 197 12.09 -8.19 12.20
CA TYR A 197 11.68 -7.07 11.38
C TYR A 197 10.31 -7.31 10.71
N TYR A 198 10.15 -8.44 10.01
CA TYR A 198 8.89 -8.76 9.32
C TYR A 198 7.73 -8.94 10.29
N ILE A 199 7.94 -9.58 11.45
CA ILE A 199 6.90 -9.73 12.47
C ILE A 199 6.53 -8.37 13.09
N GLU A 200 7.50 -7.55 13.49
CA GLU A 200 7.20 -6.20 14.03
C GLU A 200 6.50 -5.32 12.98
N ARG A 201 6.93 -5.37 11.71
CA ARG A 201 6.33 -4.65 10.59
C ARG A 201 4.86 -5.06 10.37
N ASP A 202 4.56 -6.35 10.45
CA ASP A 202 3.23 -6.85 10.16
C ASP A 202 2.27 -6.70 11.34
N PHE A 203 2.70 -6.92 12.58
CA PHE A 203 1.83 -6.84 13.77
C PHE A 203 1.71 -5.44 14.36
N LEU A 204 2.81 -4.68 14.41
CA LEU A 204 2.82 -3.34 15.00
C LEU A 204 2.73 -2.23 13.95
N GLY A 205 3.23 -2.48 12.74
CA GLY A 205 3.11 -1.59 11.60
C GLY A 205 1.98 -1.97 10.65
N LEU A 206 1.90 -1.30 9.51
CA LEU A 206 0.89 -1.52 8.45
C LEU A 206 1.37 -2.51 7.37
N GLY A 207 2.18 -3.51 7.74
CA GLY A 207 2.62 -4.56 6.82
C GLY A 207 3.44 -4.03 5.64
N LYS A 208 3.08 -4.42 4.42
CA LYS A 208 3.82 -4.10 3.18
C LYS A 208 4.01 -2.59 2.94
N ILE A 209 3.08 -1.75 3.42
CA ILE A 209 3.16 -0.30 3.22
C ILE A 209 3.90 0.43 4.34
N GLU A 210 4.28 -0.26 5.42
CA GLU A 210 4.86 0.36 6.63
C GLU A 210 6.09 1.22 6.32
N ALA A 211 6.96 0.75 5.43
CA ALA A 211 8.16 1.48 5.04
C ALA A 211 7.83 2.71 4.18
N LEU A 212 6.82 2.63 3.30
CA LEU A 212 6.34 3.76 2.51
C LEU A 212 5.72 4.83 3.42
N LEU A 213 4.92 4.42 4.41
CA LEU A 213 4.29 5.34 5.35
C LEU A 213 5.33 6.09 6.21
N LYS A 214 6.47 5.45 6.50
CA LYS A 214 7.58 6.07 7.23
C LYS A 214 8.45 7.00 6.39
N ASP A 215 8.26 7.03 5.08
CA ASP A 215 9.03 7.90 4.20
C ASP A 215 8.54 9.36 4.32
N PRO A 216 9.38 10.29 4.82
CA PRO A 216 9.00 11.69 4.93
C PRO A 216 8.84 12.41 3.57
N ASN A 217 9.34 11.82 2.47
CA ASN A 217 9.27 12.41 1.13
C ASN A 217 8.03 11.97 0.36
N ILE A 218 7.25 11.03 0.88
CA ILE A 218 5.96 10.65 0.32
C ILE A 218 4.88 11.59 0.87
N GLU A 219 3.99 12.03 -0.01
CA GLU A 219 2.81 12.82 0.31
C GLU A 219 1.56 11.94 0.31
N ASP A 220 1.34 11.20 -0.79
CA ASP A 220 0.20 10.29 -0.95
C ASP A 220 0.65 8.87 -1.29
N ILE A 221 -0.16 7.88 -0.89
CA ILE A 221 -0.02 6.47 -1.25
C ILE A 221 -1.34 6.01 -1.85
N SER A 222 -1.32 5.52 -3.10
CA SER A 222 -2.49 4.97 -3.80
C SER A 222 -2.34 3.46 -4.00
N CYS A 223 -3.38 2.71 -3.67
CA CYS A 223 -3.48 1.28 -3.93
C CYS A 223 -4.80 1.03 -4.67
N ASP A 224 -4.69 0.72 -5.97
CA ASP A 224 -5.86 0.66 -6.85
C ASP A 224 -6.47 -0.75 -6.94
N GLY A 225 -5.75 -1.78 -6.48
CA GLY A 225 -6.25 -3.14 -6.44
C GLY A 225 -5.17 -4.23 -6.42
N VAL A 226 -5.61 -5.48 -6.55
CA VAL A 226 -4.77 -6.68 -6.57
C VAL A 226 -3.95 -6.74 -7.86
N ASN A 227 -2.69 -7.15 -7.77
CA ASN A 227 -1.73 -7.23 -8.86
C ASN A 227 -1.43 -5.88 -9.54
N ILE A 228 -1.80 -4.77 -8.89
CA ILE A 228 -1.47 -3.42 -9.32
C ILE A 228 -0.41 -2.85 -8.36
N PRO A 229 0.71 -2.31 -8.89
CA PRO A 229 1.69 -1.63 -8.07
C PRO A 229 1.07 -0.50 -7.24
N ILE A 230 1.48 -0.39 -5.98
CA ILE A 230 1.18 0.80 -5.18
C ILE A 230 1.90 1.98 -5.82
N PHE A 231 1.17 3.08 -5.99
CA PHE A 231 1.73 4.35 -6.46
C PHE A 231 1.98 5.26 -5.26
N VAL A 232 3.05 6.04 -5.33
CA VAL A 232 3.37 7.05 -4.33
C VAL A 232 3.48 8.39 -5.01
N PHE A 233 2.93 9.44 -4.39
CA PHE A 233 3.18 10.80 -4.80
C PHE A 233 4.35 11.35 -3.99
N HIS A 234 5.47 11.63 -4.67
CA HIS A 234 6.67 12.12 -4.04
C HIS A 234 6.68 13.65 -4.00
N ARG A 235 7.10 14.24 -2.87
CA ARG A 235 7.10 15.71 -2.65
C ARG A 235 7.99 16.50 -3.61
N ASP A 236 9.01 15.86 -4.17
CA ASP A 236 9.82 16.44 -5.25
C ASP A 236 8.96 16.56 -6.52
N PRO A 237 8.67 17.78 -7.01
CA PRO A 237 7.80 17.99 -8.17
C PRO A 237 8.32 17.36 -9.47
N ARG A 238 9.61 17.00 -9.53
CA ARG A 238 10.20 16.32 -10.70
C ARG A 238 9.79 14.86 -10.81
N LEU A 239 9.42 14.25 -9.68
CA LEU A 239 9.10 12.83 -9.58
C LEU A 239 7.60 12.57 -9.68
N ALA A 240 6.78 13.40 -9.04
CA ALA A 240 5.32 13.29 -9.03
C ALA A 240 4.84 11.88 -8.62
N SER A 241 3.89 11.29 -9.36
CA SER A 241 3.37 9.94 -9.11
C SER A 241 4.33 8.88 -9.67
N ILE A 242 4.81 7.99 -8.79
CA ILE A 242 5.79 6.96 -9.12
C ILE A 242 5.22 5.57 -8.77
N PRO A 243 5.26 4.58 -9.68
CA PRO A 243 4.95 3.20 -9.34
C PRO A 243 6.04 2.62 -8.43
N THR A 244 5.63 1.77 -7.48
CA THR A 244 6.55 1.03 -6.60
C THR A 244 6.71 -0.43 -7.02
N ASN A 245 7.60 -1.17 -6.35
CA ASN A 245 7.66 -2.64 -6.41
C ASN A 245 6.70 -3.32 -5.41
N VAL A 246 5.94 -2.58 -4.61
CA VAL A 246 5.04 -3.13 -3.61
C VAL A 246 3.70 -3.46 -4.26
N VAL A 247 3.28 -4.73 -4.15
CA VAL A 247 2.06 -5.26 -4.76
C VAL A 247 1.34 -6.17 -3.76
N PHE A 248 0.01 -6.05 -3.72
CA PHE A 248 -0.85 -7.08 -3.13
C PHE A 248 -1.18 -8.10 -4.21
N GLU A 249 -0.69 -9.33 -4.07
CA GLU A 249 -0.86 -10.39 -5.09
C GLU A 249 -2.17 -11.16 -4.87
N ASP A 250 -2.66 -11.16 -3.64
CA ASP A 250 -3.82 -11.91 -3.19
C ASP A 250 -4.96 -10.97 -2.76
N ALA A 251 -6.19 -11.35 -3.12
CA ALA A 251 -7.37 -10.54 -2.84
C ALA A 251 -7.73 -10.56 -1.34
N ASP A 252 -7.63 -11.71 -0.69
CA ASP A 252 -7.93 -11.85 0.73
C ASP A 252 -6.92 -11.08 1.60
N GLU A 253 -5.65 -11.02 1.17
CA GLU A 253 -4.62 -10.16 1.78
C GLU A 253 -5.03 -8.69 1.73
N LEU A 254 -5.44 -8.20 0.56
CA LEU A 254 -5.84 -6.80 0.37
C LEU A 254 -7.12 -6.46 1.16
N ASP A 255 -8.12 -7.34 1.14
CA ASP A 255 -9.37 -7.15 1.89
C ASP A 255 -9.12 -7.09 3.41
N SER A 256 -8.29 -8.02 3.92
CA SER A 256 -7.89 -8.03 5.34
C SER A 256 -7.14 -6.76 5.72
N PHE A 257 -6.30 -6.24 4.82
CA PHE A 257 -5.58 -4.99 5.02
C PHE A 257 -6.52 -3.77 5.06
N ILE A 258 -7.49 -3.69 4.15
CA ILE A 258 -8.49 -2.60 4.12
C ILE A 258 -9.33 -2.61 5.40
N ILE A 259 -9.79 -3.80 5.84
CA ILE A 259 -10.53 -3.95 7.09
C ILE A 259 -9.71 -3.45 8.28
N ARG A 260 -8.41 -3.81 8.32
CA ARG A 260 -7.51 -3.35 9.37
C ARG A 260 -7.33 -1.83 9.37
N LEU A 261 -7.15 -1.20 8.21
CA LEU A 261 -7.07 0.26 8.10
C LEU A 261 -8.34 0.94 8.59
N ALA A 262 -9.51 0.43 8.22
CA ALA A 262 -10.80 0.94 8.67
C ALA A 262 -10.91 0.87 10.21
N GLN A 263 -10.53 -0.27 10.81
CA GLN A 263 -10.53 -0.45 12.26
C GLN A 263 -9.59 0.51 12.98
N LEU A 264 -8.37 0.70 12.45
CA LEU A 264 -7.40 1.66 13.01
C LEU A 264 -7.91 3.09 12.94
N ALA A 265 -8.68 3.45 11.90
CA ALA A 265 -9.35 4.73 11.79
C ALA A 265 -10.64 4.84 12.64
N GLY A 266 -10.96 3.81 13.46
CA GLY A 266 -12.18 3.76 14.29
C GLY A 266 -13.47 3.62 13.46
N LYS A 267 -13.37 3.04 12.26
CA LYS A 267 -14.47 2.83 11.31
C LYS A 267 -14.67 1.33 11.05
N SER A 268 -15.78 1.01 10.41
CA SER A 268 -16.05 -0.33 9.88
C SER A 268 -16.39 -0.22 8.40
N ILE A 269 -15.94 -1.21 7.63
CA ILE A 269 -16.24 -1.37 6.21
C ILE A 269 -17.03 -2.66 6.03
N SER A 270 -17.99 -2.68 5.11
CA SER A 270 -18.76 -3.87 4.77
C SER A 270 -19.19 -3.83 3.32
N ILE A 271 -19.67 -4.96 2.79
CA ILE A 271 -20.23 -5.03 1.43
C ILE A 271 -21.40 -4.04 1.27
N ALA A 272 -22.20 -3.82 2.31
CA ALA A 272 -23.30 -2.87 2.30
C ALA A 272 -22.86 -1.40 2.33
N GLN A 273 -21.69 -1.13 2.93
CA GLN A 273 -21.09 0.21 3.00
C GLN A 273 -19.60 0.14 2.64
N PRO A 274 -19.26 0.07 1.34
CA PRO A 274 -17.90 -0.14 0.88
C PRO A 274 -17.04 1.13 0.88
N LEU A 275 -17.65 2.30 1.10
CA LEU A 275 -16.94 3.58 1.13
C LEU A 275 -16.74 4.03 2.57
N VAL A 276 -15.47 4.22 2.95
CA VAL A 276 -15.06 4.67 4.29
C VAL A 276 -14.04 5.79 4.15
N ASN A 277 -14.21 6.83 4.96
CA ASN A 277 -13.22 7.89 5.15
C ASN A 277 -12.87 7.97 6.64
N GLY A 278 -11.58 8.13 6.94
CA GLY A 278 -11.06 8.12 8.31
C GLY A 278 -9.63 8.65 8.38
N THR A 279 -9.16 8.85 9.61
CA THR A 279 -7.81 9.34 9.91
C THR A 279 -7.08 8.26 10.70
N LEU A 280 -5.86 7.92 10.28
CA LEU A 280 -5.01 6.98 10.99
C LEU A 280 -4.46 7.64 12.29
N PRO A 281 -4.16 6.84 13.33
CA PRO A 281 -3.66 7.33 14.62
C PRO A 281 -2.25 7.92 14.55
#